data_AF-A0A2V1AYY3-F1
#
_entry.id   AF-A0A2V1AYY3-F1
#
_cell.length_a   1.000
_cell.length_b   1.000
_cell.length_c   1.000
_cell.angle_alpha   90.00
_cell.angle_beta   90.00
_cell.angle_gamma   90.00
#
_symmetry.space_group_name_H-M   'P 1'
#
loop_
_entity.id
_entity.type
_entity.pdbx_description
1 polymer ?
#
loop_
_entity_poly.entity_id
_entity_poly.type
_entity_poly.pdbx_seq_one_letter_code
_entity_poly.pdbx_strand_id
1 'polypeptide(L)'
;MRVSFRCLQEVLARSQIESQLKAINESSAGAGVWKVVSSGTGGEESSLEADYKLKNFSKTWIFLNNVAAAAHTSKHHPTITTTYNKVNFSLTTHDAGNQVTRKDLRLAQQIQNIYVDQTEKTPISSSDFFTEARNMADRTKVTDVIDKLTKRKL
;
A
#
# COMPACT_ATOMS: atom_id res chain seq x y z
N MET A 1 21.90 -20.08 -33.72
CA MET A 1 21.11 -20.26 -32.47
C MET A 1 20.49 -18.93 -32.12
N ARG A 2 19.17 -18.90 -31.93
CA ARG A 2 18.40 -17.68 -31.65
C ARG A 2 18.77 -17.17 -30.25
N VAL A 3 19.40 -15.99 -30.19
CA VAL A 3 19.50 -15.24 -28.94
C VAL A 3 18.07 -14.81 -28.62
N SER A 4 17.45 -15.49 -27.66
CA SER A 4 16.13 -15.14 -27.16
C SER A 4 16.24 -13.73 -26.58
N PHE A 5 15.56 -12.77 -27.20
CA PHE A 5 15.39 -11.41 -26.66
C PHE A 5 14.54 -11.51 -25.40
N ARG A 6 15.13 -12.01 -24.30
CA ARG A 6 14.50 -11.98 -22.98
C ARG A 6 14.35 -10.51 -22.60
N CYS A 7 13.11 -10.18 -22.27
CA CYS A 7 12.56 -8.92 -21.80
C CYS A 7 13.58 -7.86 -21.29
N LEU A 8 13.38 -6.61 -21.73
CA LEU A 8 14.13 -5.38 -21.39
C LEU A 8 14.10 -4.96 -19.89
N GLN A 9 13.78 -5.87 -18.97
CA GLN A 9 13.73 -5.54 -17.55
C GLN A 9 15.03 -5.90 -16.85
N GLU A 10 15.70 -4.89 -16.29
CA GLU A 10 16.91 -5.06 -15.50
C GLU A 10 16.63 -5.90 -14.25
N VAL A 11 17.13 -7.13 -14.28
CA VAL A 11 17.26 -7.99 -13.09
C VAL A 11 18.28 -7.35 -12.15
N LEU A 12 17.93 -7.24 -10.87
CA LEU A 12 18.80 -6.64 -9.87
C LEU A 12 19.72 -7.65 -9.22
N ALA A 13 20.93 -7.21 -8.87
CA ALA A 13 21.83 -8.02 -8.06
C ALA A 13 21.32 -8.15 -6.62
N ARG A 14 21.56 -9.29 -5.99
CA ARG A 14 21.11 -9.57 -4.62
C ARG A 14 21.54 -8.50 -3.60
N SER A 15 22.77 -8.00 -3.70
CA SER A 15 23.27 -6.94 -2.81
C SER A 15 22.47 -5.63 -2.94
N GLN A 16 22.03 -5.30 -4.15
CA GLN A 16 21.20 -4.11 -4.41
C GLN A 16 19.79 -4.30 -3.84
N ILE A 17 19.22 -5.49 -4.02
CA ILE A 17 17.92 -5.86 -3.45
C ILE A 17 17.97 -5.72 -1.93
N GLU A 18 18.93 -6.38 -1.28
CA GLU A 18 19.08 -6.38 0.18
C GLU A 18 19.29 -4.96 0.74
N SER A 19 20.11 -4.13 0.07
CA SER A 19 20.29 -2.72 0.46
C SER A 19 19.00 -1.91 0.37
N GLN A 20 18.17 -2.13 -0.65
CA GLN A 20 16.89 -1.42 -0.79
C GLN A 20 15.85 -1.94 0.19
N LEU A 21 15.79 -3.25 0.41
CA LEU A 21 14.91 -3.86 1.41
C LEU A 21 15.21 -3.34 2.81
N LYS A 22 16.49 -3.18 3.16
CA LYS A 22 16.88 -2.57 4.43
C LYS A 22 16.25 -1.18 4.60
N ALA A 23 16.34 -0.32 3.60
CA ALA A 23 15.75 1.02 3.63
C ALA A 23 14.21 0.98 3.74
N ILE A 24 13.55 0.09 2.98
CA ILE A 24 12.09 -0.09 3.05
C ILE A 24 11.68 -0.52 4.47
N ASN A 25 12.37 -1.49 5.05
CA ASN A 25 12.05 -2.07 6.36
C ASN A 25 12.36 -1.12 7.54
N GLU A 26 13.37 -0.26 7.42
CA GLU A 26 13.68 0.75 8.44
C GLU A 26 12.61 1.86 8.51
N SER A 27 11.93 2.12 7.39
CA SER A 27 10.94 3.20 7.26
C SER A 27 9.62 2.93 7.99
N SER A 28 9.36 1.69 8.44
CA SER A 28 8.03 1.25 8.87
C SER A 28 7.92 0.78 10.32
N ALA A 29 8.86 1.18 11.18
CA ALA A 29 8.90 0.80 12.60
C ALA A 29 8.76 -0.73 12.84
N GLY A 30 9.22 -1.55 11.89
CA GLY A 30 9.23 -3.01 12.00
C GLY A 30 7.97 -3.74 11.51
N ALA A 31 7.00 -3.04 10.93
CA ALA A 31 5.83 -3.68 10.32
C ALA A 31 6.04 -3.99 8.83
N GLY A 32 5.64 -5.18 8.37
CA GLY A 32 5.71 -5.55 6.94
C GLY A 32 7.12 -5.85 6.45
N VAL A 33 7.92 -6.60 7.23
CA VAL A 33 9.33 -6.88 6.89
C VAL A 33 9.42 -7.65 5.57
N TRP A 34 9.97 -7.00 4.56
CA TRP A 34 10.25 -7.60 3.26
C TRP A 34 11.55 -8.40 3.28
N LYS A 35 11.49 -9.61 2.74
CA LYS A 35 12.63 -10.52 2.58
C LYS A 35 12.72 -11.01 1.14
N VAL A 36 13.93 -11.27 0.66
CA VAL A 36 14.15 -11.98 -0.60
C VAL A 36 14.09 -13.48 -0.36
N VAL A 37 13.34 -14.18 -1.19
CA VAL A 37 13.23 -15.64 -1.17
C VAL A 37 13.72 -16.16 -2.52
N SER A 38 14.66 -17.10 -2.49
CA SER A 38 15.18 -17.76 -3.68
C SER A 38 14.48 -19.11 -3.84
N SER A 39 13.99 -19.41 -5.03
CA SER A 39 13.27 -20.65 -5.34
C SER A 39 13.91 -21.37 -6.54
N GLY A 40 13.75 -22.69 -6.62
CA GLY A 40 14.27 -23.52 -7.73
C GLY A 40 15.63 -24.21 -7.48
N THR A 41 15.83 -25.36 -8.12
CA THR A 41 17.09 -26.12 -8.14
C THR A 41 18.17 -25.36 -8.91
N GLY A 42 18.90 -24.48 -8.22
CA GLY A 42 19.94 -23.62 -8.80
C GLY A 42 19.87 -22.15 -8.36
N GLY A 43 18.79 -21.72 -7.70
CA GLY A 43 18.66 -20.34 -7.19
C GLY A 43 18.43 -19.27 -8.27
N GLU A 44 17.96 -19.68 -9.45
CA GLU A 44 17.72 -18.75 -10.58
C GLU A 44 16.44 -17.92 -10.42
N GLU A 45 15.48 -18.36 -9.60
CA GLU A 45 14.24 -17.62 -9.34
C GLU A 45 14.30 -16.88 -8.00
N SER A 46 13.75 -15.67 -7.98
CA SER A 46 13.66 -14.86 -6.78
C SER A 46 12.34 -14.10 -6.68
N SER A 47 11.84 -14.00 -5.45
CA SER A 47 10.66 -13.25 -5.10
C SER A 47 10.92 -12.39 -3.86
N LEU A 48 10.16 -11.31 -3.73
CA LEU A 48 10.07 -10.55 -2.49
C LEU A 48 8.82 -10.96 -1.74
N GLU A 49 8.97 -11.31 -0.47
CA GLU A 49 7.85 -11.71 0.37
C GLU A 49 7.73 -10.83 1.60
N ALA A 50 6.51 -10.51 1.99
CA ALA A 50 6.21 -9.82 3.23
C ALA A 50 4.85 -10.24 3.80
N ASP A 51 4.80 -10.30 5.13
CA ASP A 51 3.58 -10.61 5.88
C ASP A 51 3.09 -9.36 6.61
N TYR A 52 1.79 -9.08 6.46
CA TYR A 52 1.10 -7.98 7.10
C TYR A 52 -0.04 -8.50 7.97
N LYS A 53 -0.23 -7.84 9.11
CA LYS A 53 -1.35 -8.10 10.01
C LYS A 53 -2.14 -6.83 10.25
N LEU A 54 -3.45 -6.92 10.06
CA LEU A 54 -4.39 -5.83 10.23
C LEU A 54 -5.26 -6.05 11.46
N LYS A 55 -5.96 -5.00 11.89
CA LYS A 55 -6.83 -5.05 13.08
C LYS A 55 -8.01 -6.01 12.91
N ASN A 56 -8.66 -6.00 11.74
CA ASN A 56 -9.83 -6.82 11.43
C ASN A 56 -10.00 -6.97 9.91
N PHE A 57 -10.93 -7.84 9.50
CA PHE A 57 -11.20 -8.14 8.09
C PHE A 57 -11.58 -6.92 7.24
N SER A 58 -12.36 -5.97 7.81
CA SER A 58 -12.73 -4.76 7.08
C SER A 58 -11.52 -3.89 6.76
N LYS A 59 -10.62 -3.70 7.73
CA LYS A 59 -9.34 -2.98 7.53
C LYS A 59 -8.44 -3.72 6.54
N THR A 60 -8.45 -5.05 6.53
CA THR A 60 -7.74 -5.86 5.51
C THR A 60 -8.18 -5.47 4.10
N TRP A 61 -9.48 -5.41 3.83
CA TRP A 61 -9.96 -5.10 2.49
C TRP A 61 -9.76 -3.65 2.07
N ILE A 62 -9.84 -2.70 3.01
CA ILE A 62 -9.47 -1.30 2.71
C ILE A 62 -8.00 -1.23 2.28
N PHE A 63 -7.12 -1.90 3.02
CA PHE A 63 -5.71 -2.00 2.68
C PHE A 63 -5.48 -2.66 1.31
N LEU A 64 -6.11 -3.82 1.06
CA LEU A 64 -5.99 -4.54 -0.21
C LEU A 64 -6.52 -3.74 -1.41
N ASN A 65 -7.60 -2.97 -1.25
CA ASN A 65 -8.14 -2.14 -2.33
C ASN A 65 -7.16 -1.03 -2.73
N ASN A 66 -6.50 -0.40 -1.75
CA ASN A 66 -5.47 0.60 -2.02
C ASN A 66 -4.25 -0.02 -2.71
N VAL A 67 -3.84 -1.23 -2.28
CA VAL A 67 -2.76 -1.98 -2.93
C VAL A 67 -3.13 -2.34 -4.37
N ALA A 68 -4.37 -2.76 -4.63
CA ALA A 68 -4.85 -3.07 -5.97
C ALA A 68 -4.79 -1.83 -6.91
N ALA A 69 -5.17 -0.66 -6.42
CA ALA A 69 -5.06 0.59 -7.18
C ALA A 69 -3.60 0.96 -7.50
N ALA A 70 -2.69 0.78 -6.55
CA ALA A 70 -1.26 1.00 -6.75
C ALA A 70 -0.67 0.01 -7.76
N ALA A 71 -0.98 -1.28 -7.64
CA ALA A 71 -0.55 -2.33 -8.55
C ALA A 71 -1.01 -2.06 -10.00
N HIS A 72 -2.27 -1.66 -10.18
CA HIS A 72 -2.83 -1.30 -11.48
C HIS A 72 -2.09 -0.09 -12.10
N THR A 73 -1.86 0.96 -11.32
CA THR A 73 -1.14 2.16 -11.76
C THR A 73 0.31 1.85 -12.16
N SER A 74 0.97 0.99 -11.37
CA SER A 74 2.33 0.53 -11.63
C SER A 74 2.42 -0.50 -12.77
N LYS A 75 1.28 -0.98 -13.30
CA LYS A 75 1.18 -2.08 -14.27
C LYS A 75 2.02 -3.29 -13.85
N HIS A 76 2.01 -3.57 -12.55
CA HIS A 76 2.79 -4.63 -11.92
C HIS A 76 1.94 -5.24 -10.82
N HIS A 77 1.64 -6.53 -10.93
CA HIS A 77 0.64 -7.17 -10.08
C HIS A 77 1.33 -8.10 -9.07
N PRO A 78 1.00 -7.98 -7.77
CA PRO A 78 1.48 -8.89 -6.75
C PRO A 78 0.69 -10.21 -6.77
N THR A 79 1.30 -11.26 -6.24
CA THR A 79 0.54 -12.39 -5.69
C THR A 79 0.11 -12.05 -4.27
N ILE A 80 -1.19 -12.19 -3.97
CA ILE A 80 -1.77 -11.85 -2.67
C ILE A 80 -2.46 -13.09 -2.10
N THR A 81 -2.08 -13.49 -0.88
CA THR A 81 -2.80 -14.49 -0.11
C THR A 81 -3.33 -13.85 1.16
N THR A 82 -4.60 -14.08 1.50
CA THR A 82 -5.22 -13.47 2.69
C THR A 82 -6.03 -14.48 3.49
N THR A 83 -5.88 -14.43 4.82
CA THR A 83 -6.64 -15.23 5.78
C THR A 83 -7.10 -14.30 6.91
N TYR A 84 -8.37 -13.87 6.83
CA TYR A 84 -8.98 -12.91 7.75
C TYR A 84 -8.23 -11.58 7.87
N ASN A 85 -7.33 -11.45 8.84
CA ASN A 85 -6.56 -10.23 9.09
C ASN A 85 -5.07 -10.37 8.78
N LYS A 86 -4.66 -11.50 8.20
CA LYS A 86 -3.29 -11.75 7.76
C LYS A 86 -3.25 -11.69 6.24
N VAL A 87 -2.29 -10.95 5.71
CA VAL A 87 -2.05 -10.82 4.27
C VAL A 87 -0.59 -11.13 4.01
N ASN A 88 -0.34 -12.05 3.10
CA ASN A 88 0.97 -12.35 2.56
C ASN A 88 1.05 -11.82 1.13
N PHE A 89 2.14 -11.13 0.82
CA PHE A 89 2.47 -10.71 -0.54
C PHE A 89 3.68 -11.46 -1.04
N SER A 90 3.64 -11.83 -2.32
CA SER A 90 4.80 -12.28 -3.07
C SER A 90 4.91 -11.46 -4.36
N LEU A 91 6.08 -10.86 -4.60
CA LEU A 91 6.37 -10.02 -5.76
C LEU A 91 7.49 -10.66 -6.57
N THR A 92 7.24 -10.86 -7.86
CA THR A 92 8.27 -11.25 -8.82
C THR A 92 7.90 -10.73 -10.20
N THR A 93 8.89 -10.51 -11.05
CA THR A 93 8.65 -10.14 -12.43
C THR A 93 8.72 -11.38 -13.32
N HIS A 94 7.56 -11.89 -13.73
CA HIS A 94 7.45 -13.08 -14.57
C HIS A 94 8.21 -12.95 -15.89
N ASP A 95 8.11 -11.79 -16.57
CA ASP A 95 8.76 -11.56 -17.86
C ASP A 95 10.30 -11.53 -17.77
N ALA A 96 10.85 -11.33 -16.56
CA ALA A 96 12.28 -11.38 -16.27
C ALA A 96 12.76 -12.80 -15.86
N GLY A 97 11.93 -13.82 -16.09
CA GLY A 97 12.21 -15.20 -15.68
C GLY A 97 12.01 -15.42 -14.19
N ASN A 98 10.94 -14.88 -13.61
CA ASN A 98 10.63 -14.97 -12.18
C ASN A 98 11.75 -14.45 -11.29
N GLN A 99 12.31 -13.29 -11.65
CA GLN A 99 13.36 -12.63 -10.90
C GLN A 99 12.90 -11.26 -10.40
N VAL A 100 13.47 -10.85 -9.27
CA VAL A 100 13.21 -9.53 -8.69
C VAL A 100 13.83 -8.44 -9.55
N THR A 101 13.01 -7.47 -9.92
CA THR A 101 13.43 -6.26 -10.64
C THR A 101 13.14 -5.01 -9.82
N ARG A 102 13.49 -3.84 -10.37
CA ARG A 102 13.14 -2.54 -9.77
C ARG A 102 11.63 -2.34 -9.60
N LYS A 103 10.79 -2.99 -10.43
CA LYS A 103 9.32 -2.86 -10.32
C LYS A 103 8.81 -3.49 -9.04
N ASP A 104 9.36 -4.65 -8.68
CA ASP A 104 9.03 -5.36 -7.44
C ASP A 104 9.36 -4.50 -6.21
N LEU A 105 10.55 -3.91 -6.17
CA LEU A 105 10.98 -3.05 -5.06
C LEU A 105 10.14 -1.76 -4.94
N ARG A 106 9.77 -1.15 -6.07
CA ARG A 106 8.89 0.03 -6.08
C ARG A 106 7.50 -0.31 -5.55
N LEU A 107 6.93 -1.43 -5.99
CA LEU A 107 5.62 -1.85 -5.50
C LEU A 107 5.68 -2.24 -4.01
N ALA A 108 6.74 -2.91 -3.57
CA ALA A 108 6.98 -3.22 -2.15
C ALA A 108 6.97 -1.94 -1.29
N GLN A 109 7.69 -0.91 -1.71
CA GLN A 109 7.70 0.40 -1.04
C GLN A 109 6.30 1.06 -1.02
N GLN A 110 5.56 0.99 -2.12
CA GLN A 110 4.19 1.53 -2.16
C GLN A 110 3.27 0.80 -1.19
N ILE A 111 3.30 -0.52 -1.15
CA ILE A 111 2.53 -1.34 -0.21
C ILE A 111 2.89 -0.97 1.23
N GLN A 112 4.18 -0.78 1.52
CA GLN A 112 4.65 -0.38 2.83
C GLN A 112 4.06 0.98 3.26
N ASN A 113 4.08 1.97 2.37
CA ASN A 113 3.55 3.30 2.65
C ASN A 113 2.03 3.26 2.87
N ILE A 114 1.30 2.48 2.06
CA ILE A 114 -0.14 2.27 2.23
C ILE A 114 -0.42 1.63 3.59
N TYR A 115 0.39 0.66 4.02
CA TYR A 115 0.21 0.02 5.32
C TYR A 115 0.36 1.03 6.47
N VAL A 116 1.44 1.82 6.47
CA VAL A 116 1.70 2.84 7.49
C VAL A 116 0.53 3.83 7.58
N ASP A 117 0.07 4.35 6.44
CA ASP A 117 -1.09 5.26 6.37
C ASP A 117 -2.36 4.66 6.99
N GLN A 118 -2.62 3.36 6.77
CA GLN A 118 -3.80 2.69 7.34
C GLN A 118 -3.66 2.40 8.85
N THR A 119 -2.44 2.31 9.37
CA THR A 119 -2.19 2.12 10.81
C THR A 119 -2.18 3.42 11.60
N GLU A 120 -1.79 4.54 10.98
CA GLU A 120 -1.73 5.85 11.62
C GLU A 120 -3.05 6.61 11.58
N LYS A 121 -3.93 6.30 10.61
CA LYS A 121 -5.31 6.79 10.59
C LYS A 121 -6.13 6.10 11.69
N THR A 122 -5.99 6.59 12.91
CA THR A 122 -6.98 6.43 13.98
C THR A 122 -8.35 6.76 13.38
N PRO A 123 -9.37 5.91 13.57
CA PRO A 123 -10.71 6.30 13.16
C PRO A 123 -11.02 7.60 13.88
N ILE A 124 -11.34 8.65 13.10
CA ILE A 124 -12.08 9.82 13.57
C ILE A 124 -13.15 9.24 14.48
N SER A 125 -13.05 9.51 15.79
CA SER A 125 -13.92 8.87 16.76
C SER A 125 -15.36 9.09 16.28
N SER A 126 -16.25 8.12 16.47
CA SER A 126 -17.66 8.31 16.13
C SER A 126 -18.19 9.61 16.77
N SER A 127 -17.69 10.00 17.95
CA SER A 127 -17.93 11.31 18.55
C SER A 127 -17.55 12.48 17.66
N ASP A 128 -16.40 12.42 17.00
CA ASP A 128 -15.83 13.51 16.23
C ASP A 128 -16.53 13.62 14.87
N PHE A 129 -16.93 12.49 14.28
CA PHE A 129 -17.75 12.49 13.07
C PHE A 129 -19.17 13.02 13.33
N PHE A 130 -19.81 12.61 14.44
CA PHE A 130 -21.11 13.17 14.82
C PHE A 130 -21.00 14.62 15.26
N THR A 131 -19.89 15.06 15.86
CA THR A 131 -19.67 16.46 16.25
C THR A 131 -19.45 17.34 15.01
N GLU A 132 -18.62 16.91 14.06
CA GLU A 132 -18.39 17.62 12.79
C GLU A 132 -19.69 17.71 11.97
N ALA A 133 -20.43 16.60 11.84
CA ALA A 133 -21.71 16.57 11.13
C ALA A 133 -22.79 17.40 11.83
N ARG A 134 -22.80 17.43 13.18
CA ARG A 134 -23.72 18.27 13.97
C ARG A 134 -23.37 19.76 13.84
N ASN A 135 -22.08 20.10 13.78
CA ASN A 135 -21.60 21.46 13.53
C ASN A 135 -21.87 21.93 12.09
N MET A 136 -21.80 21.03 11.10
CA MET A 136 -22.21 21.32 9.71
C MET A 136 -23.74 21.38 9.54
N ALA A 137 -24.49 20.61 10.33
CA ALA A 137 -25.95 20.63 10.36
C ALA A 137 -26.54 21.79 11.19
N ASP A 138 -25.72 22.46 12.02
CA ASP A 138 -26.02 23.75 12.66
C ASP A 138 -26.01 24.89 11.61
N ARG A 139 -26.82 24.74 10.56
CA ARG A 139 -27.17 25.78 9.59
C ARG A 139 -27.84 26.99 10.23
N THR A 140 -28.26 26.88 11.49
CA THR A 140 -28.83 27.95 12.31
C THR A 140 -27.91 29.16 12.40
N LYS A 141 -26.57 28.98 12.45
CA LYS A 141 -25.63 30.11 12.41
C LYS A 141 -25.53 30.80 11.04
N VAL A 142 -25.65 30.04 9.95
CA VAL A 142 -25.61 30.61 8.59
C VAL A 142 -26.90 31.37 8.30
N THR A 143 -28.05 30.85 8.72
CA THR A 143 -29.33 31.56 8.63
C THR A 143 -29.38 32.77 9.54
N ASP A 144 -28.80 32.73 10.75
CA ASP A 144 -28.74 33.88 11.65
C ASP A 144 -27.83 35.01 11.13
N VAL A 145 -26.73 34.67 10.45
CA VAL A 145 -25.86 35.64 9.78
C VAL A 145 -26.58 36.26 8.58
N ILE A 146 -27.28 35.46 7.77
CA ILE A 146 -28.08 35.95 6.65
C ILE A 146 -29.21 36.86 7.16
N ASP A 147 -29.95 36.46 8.19
CA ASP A 147 -31.07 37.22 8.77
C ASP A 147 -30.63 38.53 9.44
N LYS A 148 -29.43 38.56 10.07
CA LYS A 148 -28.80 39.79 10.55
C LYS A 148 -28.36 40.72 9.43
N LEU A 149 -27.98 40.20 8.26
CA LEU A 149 -27.54 40.99 7.12
C LEU A 149 -28.73 41.52 6.30
N THR A 150 -29.85 40.80 6.24
CA THR A 150 -31.09 41.27 5.58
C THR A 150 -31.88 42.25 6.44
N LYS A 151 -31.92 42.10 7.77
CA LYS A 151 -32.61 43.05 8.68
C LYS A 151 -31.89 44.38 8.90
N ARG A 152 -30.64 44.55 8.44
CA ARG A 152 -29.90 45.82 8.50
C ARG A 152 -30.12 46.72 7.27
N LYS A 153 -30.86 46.26 6.26
CA LYS A 153 -31.09 47.00 5.00
C LYS A 153 -32.54 47.45 4.78
N LEU A 154 -33.36 47.50 5.83
CA LEU A 154 -34.68 48.15 5.82
C LEU A 154 -34.72 49.24 6.90
#